data_AF-A0A950Z9T2-F1
#
_entry.id   AF-A0A950Z9T2-F1
#
_cell.length_a   1.000
_cell.length_b   1.000
_cell.length_c   1.000
_cell.angle_alpha   90.00
_cell.angle_beta   90.00
_cell.angle_gamma   90.00
#
_symmetry.space_group_name_H-M   'P 1'
#
loop_
_entity.id
_entity.type
_entity.pdbx_description
1 polymer ?
#
loop_
_entity_poly.entity_id
_entity_poly.type
_entity_poly.pdbx_seq_one_letter_code
_entity_poly.pdbx_strand_id
1 'polypeptide(L)' 'MTEPALTAELIADHGLTPEEYQRIEAILGRAPTYTELGIFSVMW' A
#
# COMPACT_ATOMS: atom_id res chain seq x y z
N MET A 1 12.67 -11.74 7.70
CA MET A 1 11.22 -11.80 7.93
C MET A 1 10.57 -11.66 6.57
N THR A 2 9.70 -12.57 6.17
CA THR A 2 9.04 -12.54 4.86
C THR A 2 7.87 -11.58 4.97
N GLU A 3 7.90 -10.45 4.27
CA GLU A 3 6.74 -9.55 4.23
C GLU A 3 5.54 -10.30 3.61
N PRO A 4 4.32 -10.13 4.16
CA PRO A 4 3.13 -10.74 3.58
C PRO A 4 2.93 -10.23 2.15
N ALA A 5 2.45 -11.10 1.26
CA ALA A 5 2.10 -10.70 -0.09
C ALA A 5 1.02 -9.61 -0.05
N LEU A 6 1.25 -8.53 -0.76
CA LEU A 6 0.34 -7.39 -0.82
C LEU A 6 -0.87 -7.78 -1.68
N THR A 7 -2.01 -8.08 -1.04
CA THR A 7 -3.26 -8.43 -1.74
C THR A 7 -4.21 -7.23 -1.79
N ALA A 8 -5.14 -7.22 -2.75
CA ALA A 8 -6.15 -6.16 -2.84
C ALA A 8 -7.00 -6.04 -1.57
N GLU A 9 -7.29 -7.17 -0.92
CA GLU A 9 -7.98 -7.21 0.37
C GLU A 9 -7.17 -6.53 1.46
N LEU A 10 -5.87 -6.80 1.52
CA LEU A 10 -4.98 -6.19 2.51
C LEU A 10 -4.81 -4.68 2.30
N ILE A 11 -4.78 -4.22 1.05
CA ILE A 11 -4.77 -2.79 0.72
C ILE A 11 -6.06 -2.12 1.21
N ALA A 12 -7.22 -2.76 0.97
CA ALA A 12 -8.52 -2.28 1.43
C ALA A 12 -8.64 -2.29 2.96
N ASP A 13 -8.07 -3.29 3.64
CA ASP A 13 -8.02 -3.37 5.10
C ASP A 13 -7.19 -2.24 5.72
N HIS A 14 -6.21 -1.71 4.97
CA HIS A 14 -5.44 -0.51 5.35
C HIS A 14 -6.20 0.80 5.05
N GLY A 15 -7.45 0.73 4.60
CA GLY A 15 -8.27 1.90 4.29
C GLY A 15 -7.84 2.64 3.02
N LEU A 16 -6.93 2.07 2.24
CA LEU A 16 -6.47 2.67 1.00
C LEU A 16 -7.40 2.28 -0.15
N THR A 17 -7.86 3.30 -0.87
CA THR A 17 -8.58 3.12 -2.13
C THR A 17 -7.64 2.67 -3.25
N PRO A 18 -8.16 2.05 -4.32
CA PRO A 18 -7.35 1.69 -5.49
C PRO A 18 -6.63 2.90 -6.12
N GLU A 19 -7.22 4.09 -6.04
CA GLU A 19 -6.66 5.33 -6.59
C GLU A 19 -5.49 5.86 -5.75
N GLU A 20 -5.60 5.78 -4.43
CA GLU A 20 -4.49 6.06 -3.51
C GLU A 20 -3.35 5.06 -3.73
N TYR A 21 -3.66 3.77 -3.84
CA TYR A 21 -2.65 2.76 -4.15
C TYR A 21 -1.92 3.05 -5.47
N GLN A 22 -2.64 3.40 -6.55
CA GLN A 22 -2.01 3.82 -7.80
C GLN A 22 -1.15 5.08 -7.64
N ARG A 23 -1.56 6.02 -6.81
CA ARG A 23 -0.77 7.22 -6.51
C ARG A 23 0.50 6.87 -5.74
N ILE A 24 0.44 5.92 -4.81
CA ILE A 24 1.62 5.39 -4.10
C ILE A 24 2.57 4.73 -5.09
N GLU A 25 2.07 3.88 -5.99
CA GLU A 25 2.89 3.24 -7.03
C GLU A 25 3.54 4.27 -7.95
N ALA A 26 2.82 5.34 -8.32
CA ALA A 26 3.36 6.43 -9.13
C ALA A 26 4.43 7.25 -8.39
N ILE A 27 4.27 7.48 -7.09
CA ILE A 27 5.26 8.19 -6.25
C ILE A 27 6.53 7.35 -6.06
N LEU A 28 6.37 6.06 -5.80
CA LEU A 28 7.49 5.14 -5.57
C LEU A 28 8.14 4.64 -6.86
N GLY A 29 7.42 4.67 -7.98
CA GLY A 29 7.81 4.04 -9.25
C GLY A 29 7.83 2.51 -9.20
N ARG A 30 7.26 1.91 -8.16
CA ARG A 30 7.17 0.46 -7.92
C ARG A 30 6.01 0.16 -6.97
N ALA A 31 5.66 -1.12 -6.84
CA ALA A 31 4.73 -1.57 -5.80
C ALA A 31 5.32 -1.28 -4.39
N PRO A 32 4.52 -0.71 -3.46
CA PRO A 32 4.93 -0.51 -2.08
C PRO A 32 5.08 -1.86 -1.34
N THR A 33 5.92 -1.88 -0.32
CA THR A 33 5.98 -3.02 0.62
C THR A 33 4.88 -2.93 1.68
N TYR A 34 4.63 -4.03 2.39
CA TYR A 34 3.66 -4.06 3.49
C TYR A 34 3.91 -2.95 4.53
N THR A 35 5.18 -2.75 4.87
CA THR A 35 5.59 -1.71 5.83
C THR A 35 5.32 -0.30 5.29
N GLU A 36 5.65 -0.05 4.02
CA GLU A 36 5.39 1.24 3.37
C GLU A 36 3.89 1.52 3.28
N LEU A 37 3.09 0.48 3.01
CA LEU A 37 1.64 0.60 2.91
C LEU A 37 1.00 1.03 4.25
N GLY A 38 1.51 0.49 5.37
CA GLY A 38 1.13 0.94 6.71
C GLY A 38 1.55 2.36 7.05
N ILE A 39 2.60 2.90 6.41
CA ILE A 39 2.99 4.31 6.55
C ILE A 39 2.02 5.20 5.77
N PHE A 40 1.70 4.82 4.53
CA PHE A 40 0.76 5.57 3.69
C PHE A 40 -0.66 5.59 4.27
N SER A 41 -1.11 4.48 4.88
CA SER A 41 -2.45 4.39 5.50
C SER A 41 -2.66 5.28 6.73
N VAL A 42 -1.60 5.81 7.33
CA VAL A 42 -1.69 6.77 8.44
C VAL A 42 -1.54 8.21 7.94
N MET A 43 -0.87 8.38 6.81
CA MET A 43 -0.61 9.69 6.22
C MET A 43 -1.79 10.20 5.39
N TRP A 44 -2.60 9.30 4.84
CA TRP A 44 -3.84 9.57 4.09
C TRP A 44 -5.04 9.03 4.86
#